data_AF-A0AAE6I9J0-F1
#
_entry.id   AF-A0AAE6I9J0-F1
#
_cell.length_a   1.000
_cell.length_b   1.000
_cell.length_c   1.000
_cell.angle_alpha   90.00
_cell.angle_beta   90.00
_cell.angle_gamma   90.00
#
_symmetry.space_group_name_H-M   'P 1'
#
loop_
_entity.id
_entity.type
_entity.pdbx_description
1 polymer ?
#
loop_
_entity_poly.entity_id
_entity_poly.type
_entity_poly.pdbx_seq_one_letter_code
_entity_poly.pdbx_strand_id
1 'polypeptide(L)'
;MERRYVVICNRHRGIAGGLLFGGRHTEDNDKRSFGGYTSDFNGCEKYTLEEIGQSGYNFPIYGQDAHHDNYKSFEDLAIDIKRLKILGYRPMTIYYK
;
A
#
# COMPACT_ATOMS: atom_id res chain seq x y z
N MET A 1 16.86 5.80 3.58
CA MET A 1 16.24 4.49 3.89
C MET A 1 15.41 4.03 2.71
N GLU A 2 15.27 2.73 2.48
CA GLU A 2 14.52 2.20 1.33
C GLU A 2 13.01 2.16 1.61
N ARG A 3 12.21 2.86 0.79
CA ARG A 3 10.74 2.90 0.89
C ARG A 3 10.13 1.66 0.23
N ARG A 4 10.00 0.59 1.03
CA ARG A 4 9.57 -0.74 0.58
C ARG A 4 8.13 -1.10 0.94
N TYR A 5 7.42 -0.21 1.64
CA TYR A 5 6.06 -0.47 2.09
C TYR A 5 5.07 0.36 1.30
N VAL A 6 3.88 -0.20 1.12
CA VAL A 6 2.69 0.52 0.66
C VAL A 6 1.57 0.26 1.65
N VAL A 7 0.63 1.18 1.75
CA VAL A 7 -0.65 0.95 2.44
C VAL A 7 -1.63 0.42 1.43
N ILE A 8 -2.36 -0.66 1.77
CA ILE A 8 -3.49 -1.15 0.97
C ILE A 8 -4.80 -0.83 1.67
N CYS A 9 -5.83 -0.51 0.87
CA CYS A 9 -7.19 -0.33 1.32
C CYS A 9 -8.02 -1.58 1.06
N ASN A 10 -8.65 -2.11 2.10
CA ASN A 10 -9.64 -3.19 1.98
C ASN A 10 -11.08 -2.65 1.99
N ARG A 11 -11.31 -1.42 2.49
CA ARG A 11 -12.64 -0.80 2.56
C ARG A 11 -13.27 -0.63 1.18
N HIS A 12 -12.47 -0.28 0.19
CA HIS A 12 -12.88 -0.08 -1.19
C HIS A 12 -12.17 -1.07 -2.12
N ARG A 13 -12.77 -1.36 -3.27
CA ARG A 13 -12.16 -2.22 -4.29
C ARG A 13 -11.83 -1.41 -5.53
N GLY A 14 -10.65 -1.64 -6.09
CA GLY A 14 -10.28 -1.10 -7.39
C GLY A 14 -11.07 -1.77 -8.52
N ILE A 15 -10.87 -1.25 -9.73
CA ILE A 15 -11.48 -1.80 -10.95
C ILE A 15 -11.15 -3.30 -11.04
N ALA A 16 -12.16 -4.12 -11.40
CA ALA A 16 -12.05 -5.58 -11.51
C ALA A 16 -11.58 -6.30 -10.22
N GLY A 17 -11.78 -5.69 -9.04
CA GLY A 17 -11.34 -6.26 -7.76
C GLY A 17 -9.85 -6.07 -7.49
N GLY A 18 -9.19 -5.16 -8.21
CA GLY A 18 -7.79 -4.80 -7.98
C GLY A 18 -7.57 -4.17 -6.60
N LEU A 19 -6.32 -4.27 -6.11
CA LEU A 19 -5.90 -3.60 -4.89
C LEU A 19 -5.93 -2.08 -5.08
N LEU A 20 -6.25 -1.38 -4.00
CA LEU A 20 -6.11 0.06 -3.89
C LEU A 20 -4.96 0.38 -2.94
N PHE A 21 -4.09 1.27 -3.36
CA PHE A 21 -2.93 1.72 -2.62
C PHE A 21 -3.17 3.11 -2.04
N GLY A 22 -2.77 3.31 -0.79
CA GLY A 22 -2.92 4.57 -0.07
C GLY A 22 -1.92 5.63 -0.52
N GLY A 23 -2.38 6.87 -0.49
CA GLY A 23 -1.56 8.04 -0.79
C GLY A 23 -1.38 8.29 -2.28
N ARG A 24 -0.89 9.49 -2.57
CA ARG A 24 -0.45 9.93 -3.89
C ARG A 24 1.06 10.14 -3.82
N HIS A 25 1.79 9.70 -4.84
CA HIS A 25 3.24 9.87 -4.91
C HIS A 25 3.66 11.32 -4.59
N THR A 26 4.49 11.49 -3.56
CA THR A 26 5.12 12.74 -3.16
C THR A 26 6.63 12.70 -3.40
N GLU A 27 7.22 13.83 -3.79
CA GLU A 27 8.67 13.96 -3.96
C GLU A 27 9.41 13.75 -2.64
N ASP A 28 10.67 13.33 -2.67
CA ASP A 28 11.43 12.89 -1.49
C ASP A 28 11.50 13.90 -0.34
N ASN A 29 11.44 15.20 -0.64
CA ASN A 29 11.55 16.28 0.34
C ASN A 29 10.20 16.73 0.93
N ASP A 30 9.09 16.17 0.46
CA ASP A 30 7.75 16.52 0.92
C ASP A 30 7.22 15.59 2.01
N LYS A 31 6.27 16.11 2.78
CA LYS A 31 5.49 15.33 3.75
C LYS A 31 4.69 14.27 3.02
N ARG A 32 4.87 13.00 3.42
CA ARG A 32 4.16 11.86 2.81
C ARG A 32 2.65 12.04 2.88
N SER A 33 1.97 11.71 1.79
CA SER A 33 0.51 11.73 1.73
C SER A 33 -0.06 10.39 2.19
N PHE A 34 -0.82 10.39 3.28
CA PHE A 34 -1.64 9.24 3.70
C PHE A 34 -3.11 9.36 3.25
N GLY A 35 -3.41 10.39 2.45
CA GLY A 35 -4.76 10.69 1.99
C GLY A 35 -5.05 10.21 0.58
N GLY A 36 -6.22 9.61 0.40
CA GLY A 36 -6.71 9.12 -0.89
C GLY A 36 -6.17 7.73 -1.26
N TYR A 37 -6.74 7.17 -2.33
CA TYR A 37 -6.39 5.85 -2.82
C TYR A 37 -6.25 5.83 -4.34
N THR A 38 -5.35 5.00 -4.84
CA THR A 38 -5.10 4.81 -6.27
C THR A 38 -4.93 3.33 -6.59
N SER A 39 -5.38 2.89 -7.77
CA SER A 39 -5.03 1.57 -8.31
C SER A 39 -3.69 1.56 -9.05
N ASP A 40 -3.08 2.74 -9.26
CA ASP A 40 -1.76 2.86 -9.86
C ASP A 40 -0.66 2.65 -8.81
N PHE A 41 -0.04 1.46 -8.85
CA PHE A 41 1.07 1.12 -7.98
C PHE A 41 2.32 2.00 -8.18
N ASN A 42 2.55 2.50 -9.40
CA ASN A 42 3.71 3.36 -9.65
C ASN A 42 3.47 4.76 -9.08
N GLY A 43 2.25 5.29 -9.25
CA GLY A 43 1.80 6.57 -8.71
C GLY A 43 1.36 6.56 -7.24
N CYS A 44 1.39 5.42 -6.54
CA CYS A 44 1.09 5.37 -5.12
C CYS A 44 2.28 5.81 -4.27
N GLU A 45 1.98 6.26 -3.06
CA GLU A 45 2.99 6.58 -2.07
C GLU A 45 3.71 5.31 -1.60
N LYS A 46 4.99 5.44 -1.30
CA LYS A 46 5.82 4.37 -0.78
C LYS A 46 6.43 4.86 0.53
N TYR A 47 6.52 3.97 1.50
CA TYR A 47 6.89 4.33 2.86
C TYR A 47 8.02 3.45 3.35
N THR A 48 8.81 4.01 4.26
CA THR A 48 9.57 3.28 5.25
C THR A 48 8.64 2.83 6.39
N LEU A 49 9.08 1.85 7.19
CA LEU A 49 8.35 1.48 8.42
C LEU A 49 8.26 2.64 9.41
N GLU A 50 9.30 3.47 9.49
CA GLU A 50 9.33 4.63 10.38
C GLU A 50 8.25 5.65 9.99
N GLU A 51 8.13 5.99 8.70
CA GLU A 51 7.09 6.89 8.19
C GLU A 51 5.68 6.35 8.49
N ILE A 52 5.47 5.03 8.39
CA ILE A 52 4.20 4.38 8.76
C ILE A 52 3.92 4.54 10.25
N GLY A 53 4.90 4.27 11.11
CA GLY A 53 4.76 4.41 12.56
C GLY A 53 4.52 5.86 13.01
N GLN A 54 5.09 6.83 12.30
CA GLN A 54 4.92 8.27 12.58
C GLN A 54 3.65 8.88 11.97
N SER A 55 2.90 8.13 11.16
CA SER A 55 1.72 8.63 10.45
C SER A 55 0.58 9.09 11.37
N GLY A 56 0.53 8.61 12.61
CA GLY A 56 -0.59 8.82 13.54
C GLY A 56 -1.83 7.96 13.26
N TYR A 57 -1.84 7.21 12.15
CA TYR A 57 -2.93 6.30 11.77
C TYR A 57 -2.75 4.86 12.29
N ASN A 58 -1.54 4.51 12.76
CA ASN A 58 -1.22 3.19 13.33
C ASN A 58 -1.64 2.01 12.44
N PHE A 59 -1.25 2.03 11.16
CA PHE A 59 -1.58 0.97 10.22
C PHE A 59 -1.02 -0.39 10.71
N PRO A 60 -1.85 -1.44 10.78
CA PRO A 60 -1.39 -2.80 11.02
C PRO A 60 -0.36 -3.23 9.96
N ILE A 61 0.70 -3.94 10.36
CA ILE A 61 1.73 -4.41 9.44
C ILE A 61 1.48 -5.86 9.03
N TYR A 62 1.44 -6.12 7.73
CA TYR A 62 1.25 -7.47 7.20
C TYR A 62 2.44 -8.40 7.50
N GLY A 63 2.13 -9.50 8.18
CA GLY A 63 3.03 -10.49 8.73
C GLY A 63 3.51 -10.19 10.15
N GLN A 64 3.02 -9.13 10.79
CA GLN A 64 3.25 -8.83 12.22
C GLN A 64 1.91 -8.73 12.96
N ASP A 65 1.07 -7.78 12.57
CA ASP A 65 -0.24 -7.53 13.20
C ASP A 65 -1.40 -8.13 12.38
N ALA A 66 -1.25 -8.12 11.06
CA ALA A 66 -2.21 -8.68 10.10
C ALA A 66 -1.59 -9.88 9.39
N HIS A 67 -2.35 -10.96 9.23
CA HIS A 67 -1.95 -12.20 8.59
C HIS A 67 -2.91 -12.57 7.46
N HIS A 68 -2.57 -13.60 6.68
CA HIS A 68 -3.31 -13.93 5.46
C HIS A 68 -4.79 -14.28 5.70
N ASP A 69 -5.10 -14.84 6.87
CA ASP A 69 -6.43 -15.22 7.32
C ASP A 69 -7.30 -14.03 7.74
N ASN A 70 -6.69 -12.98 8.31
CA ASN A 70 -7.42 -11.87 8.91
C ASN A 70 -7.17 -10.50 8.24
N TYR A 71 -6.25 -10.37 7.28
CA TYR A 71 -5.86 -9.04 6.77
C TYR A 71 -7.05 -8.23 6.21
N LYS A 72 -8.08 -8.91 5.70
CA LYS A 72 -9.30 -8.29 5.15
C LYS A 72 -10.22 -7.67 6.21
N SER A 73 -10.03 -7.97 7.50
CA SER A 73 -10.82 -7.35 8.58
C SER A 73 -10.31 -5.96 8.94
N PHE A 74 -9.10 -5.59 8.52
CA PHE A 74 -8.56 -4.25 8.70
C PHE A 74 -8.96 -3.36 7.53
N GLU A 75 -9.32 -2.11 7.80
CA GLU A 75 -9.75 -1.17 6.75
C GLU A 75 -8.59 -0.80 5.83
N ASP A 76 -7.44 -0.50 6.42
CA ASP A 76 -6.18 -0.22 5.77
C ASP A 76 -5.05 -0.97 6.49
N LEU A 77 -4.02 -1.40 5.76
CA LEU A 77 -2.83 -2.02 6.36
C LEU A 77 -1.58 -1.76 5.54
N ALA A 78 -0.43 -1.74 6.21
CA ALA A 78 0.87 -1.60 5.56
C ALA A 78 1.43 -2.97 5.18
N ILE A 79 2.01 -3.08 3.98
CA ILE A 79 2.61 -4.32 3.49
C ILE A 79 3.88 -4.03 2.69
N ASP A 80 4.88 -4.91 2.85
CA ASP A 80 6.08 -4.90 2.02
C ASP A 80 5.69 -5.21 0.57
N ILE A 81 6.15 -4.39 -0.37
CA ILE A 81 5.87 -4.51 -1.80
C ILE A 81 6.12 -5.93 -2.33
N LYS A 82 7.16 -6.63 -1.85
CA LYS A 82 7.49 -8.00 -2.27
C LYS A 82 6.41 -9.00 -1.88
N ARG A 83 5.66 -8.73 -0.81
CA ARG A 83 4.58 -9.60 -0.30
C ARG A 83 3.23 -9.35 -0.97
N LEU A 84 3.09 -8.29 -1.78
CA LEU A 84 1.84 -8.01 -2.50
C LEU A 84 1.38 -9.19 -3.38
N LYS A 85 2.32 -9.97 -3.94
CA LYS A 85 2.00 -11.17 -4.74
C LYS A 85 1.17 -12.20 -3.96
N ILE A 86 1.38 -12.31 -2.64
CA ILE A 86 0.64 -13.22 -1.76
C ILE A 86 -0.84 -12.79 -1.69
N LEU A 87 -1.11 -11.49 -1.80
CA LEU A 87 -2.46 -10.93 -1.82
C LEU A 87 -3.09 -10.91 -3.21
N GLY A 88 -2.46 -11.57 -4.20
CA GLY A 88 -2.94 -11.63 -5.57
C GLY A 88 -2.58 -10.43 -6.43
N TYR A 89 -1.74 -9.50 -5.96
CA TYR A 89 -1.22 -8.43 -6.81
C TYR A 89 -0.38 -9.00 -7.93
N ARG A 90 -0.75 -8.67 -9.17
CA ARG A 90 -0.01 -9.00 -10.37
C ARG A 90 0.40 -7.69 -11.03
N PRO A 91 1.69 -7.34 -11.07
CA PRO A 91 2.14 -6.15 -11.79
C PRO A 91 1.75 -6.32 -13.26
N MET A 92 0.86 -5.45 -13.76
CA MET A 92 0.55 -5.38 -15.19
C MET A 92 1.59 -4.48 -15.86
N THR A 93 2.53 -5.09 -16.55
CA THR A 93 3.43 -4.35 -17.45
C THR A 93 2.69 -4.11 -18.76
N ILE A 94 2.19 -2.89 -18.97
CA ILE A 94 1.65 -2.47 -20.26
C ILE A 94 2.84 -2.08 -21.15
N TYR A 95 3.15 -2.89 -22.15
CA TYR A 95 4.04 -2.51 -23.24
C TYR A 95 3.22 -1.72 -24.26
N TYR A 96 3.50 -0.43 -24.40
CA TYR A 96 3.05 0.36 -25.56
C TYR A 96 4.19 0.40 -26.58
N LYS A 97 3.89 0.17 -27.85
CA LYS A 97 4.86 0.05 -28.94
C LYS A 97 4.89 1.32 -29.77
#